data_AF-A0AAX2FAR3-F1
#
_entry.id   AF-A0AAX2FAR3-F1
#
_cell.length_a   1.000
_cell.length_b   1.000
_cell.length_c   1.000
_cell.angle_alpha   90.00
_cell.angle_beta   90.00
_cell.angle_gamma   90.00
#
_symmetry.space_group_name_H-M   'P 1'
#
loop_
_entity.id
_entity.type
_entity.pdbx_description
1 polymer ?
#
loop_
_entity_poly.entity_id
_entity_poly.type
_entity_poly.pdbx_seq_one_letter_code
_entity_poly.pdbx_strand_id
1 'polypeptide(L)' 'MKKVEIDVGSNKLLIVKGGNVTVVNPPMSGFGEQVAVWINGKVDRVDVK' A
#
# COMPACT_ATOMS: atom_id res chain seq x y z
N MET A 1 -2.46 17.09 24.94
CA MET A 1 -2.48 16.20 23.75
C MET A 1 -1.08 16.16 23.18
N LYS A 2 -0.43 14.98 23.14
CA LYS A 2 0.98 14.87 22.71
C LYS A 2 1.02 14.82 21.18
N LYS A 3 1.79 15.72 20.56
CA LYS A 3 2.03 15.67 19.11
C LYS A 3 3.04 14.56 18.84
N VAL A 4 2.82 13.80 17.77
CA VAL A 4 3.75 12.76 17.30
C VAL A 4 4.31 13.21 15.97
N GLU A 5 5.63 13.10 15.82
CA GLU A 5 6.36 13.44 14.61
C GLU A 5 6.32 12.28 13.61
N ILE A 6 6.24 12.61 12.32
CA ILE A 6 6.19 11.65 11.22
C ILE A 6 7.33 11.95 10.26
N ASP A 7 8.17 10.96 10.01
CA ASP A 7 9.19 11.00 8.96
C ASP A 7 8.58 10.60 7.61
N VAL A 8 8.75 11.47 6.61
CA VAL A 8 8.28 11.30 5.22
C VAL A 8 9.43 11.14 4.22
N GLY A 9 10.66 10.92 4.70
CA GLY A 9 11.85 10.76 3.85
C GLY A 9 11.96 9.40 3.15
N SER A 10 11.07 8.45 3.43
CA SER A 10 11.09 7.11 2.84
C SER A 10 9.69 6.56 2.55
N ASN A 11 9.58 5.68 1.55
CA ASN A 11 8.31 5.06 1.18
C ASN A 11 7.85 4.09 2.28
N LYS A 12 6.78 4.43 2.99
CA LYS A 12 6.19 3.66 4.09
C LYS A 12 4.68 3.92 4.18
N LEU A 13 3.96 2.98 4.77
CA LEU A 13 2.55 3.16 5.11
C LEU A 13 2.42 3.47 6.61
N LEU A 14 1.71 4.55 6.93
CA LEU A 14 1.62 5.09 8.29
C LEU A 14 0.16 5.04 8.77
N ILE A 15 -0.07 4.39 9.90
CA ILE A 15 -1.41 4.29 10.50
C ILE A 15 -1.44 5.17 11.76
N VAL A 16 -2.32 6.17 11.77
CA VAL A 16 -2.51 7.07 12.91
C VAL A 16 -3.80 6.70 13.66
N LYS A 17 -3.68 6.25 14.91
CA LYS A 17 -4.84 5.86 15.73
C LYS A 17 -4.61 6.15 17.21
N GLY A 18 -5.53 6.90 17.83
CA GLY A 18 -5.48 7.21 19.26
C GLY A 18 -4.21 7.96 19.69
N GLY A 19 -3.65 8.80 18.82
CA GLY A 19 -2.39 9.51 19.09
C GLY A 19 -1.11 8.68 18.92
N ASN A 20 -1.21 7.44 18.44
CA ASN A 20 -0.06 6.58 18.10
C ASN A 20 0.13 6.52 16.59
N VAL A 21 1.39 6.33 16.17
CA VAL A 21 1.78 6.11 14.77
C VAL A 21 2.38 4.72 14.67
N THR A 22 1.80 3.88 13.82
CA THR A 22 2.36 2.57 13.46
C THR A 22 2.95 2.67 12.06
N VAL A 23 4.20 2.23 11.93
CA VAL A 23 4.94 2.24 10.66
C VAL A 23 4.90 0.84 10.05
N VAL A 24 4.41 0.75 8.82
CA VAL A 24 4.42 -0.48 8.02
C VAL A 24 5.36 -0.26 6.85
N ASN A 25 6.41 -1.09 6.78
CA ASN A 25 7.28 -1.07 5.61
C ASN A 25 6.51 -1.61 4.40
N PRO A 26 6.74 -1.05 3.20
CA PRO A 26 6.19 -1.62 1.99
C PRO A 26 6.67 -3.08 1.85
N PRO A 27 5.91 -3.93 1.17
CA PRO A 27 6.35 -5.29 0.88
C PRO A 27 7.72 -5.25 0.18
N MET A 28 8.69 -6.01 0.70
CA MET A 28 10.05 -6.08 0.12
C MET A 28 10.06 -6.68 -1.29
N SER A 29 9.02 -7.45 -1.62
CA SER A 29 8.77 -8.02 -2.94
C SER A 29 7.28 -8.24 -3.12
N GLY A 30 6.86 -8.27 -4.37
CA GLY A 30 5.51 -8.60 -4.80
C GLY A 30 5.53 -8.72 -6.32
N PHE A 31 4.69 -9.58 -6.88
CA PHE A 31 4.37 -9.50 -8.30
C PHE A 31 3.75 -8.11 -8.51
N GLY A 32 4.28 -7.33 -9.46
CA GLY A 32 4.08 -5.87 -9.63
C GLY A 32 2.62 -5.40 -9.76
N GLU A 33 2.38 -4.28 -10.44
CA GLU A 33 1.00 -3.88 -10.76
C GLU A 33 0.28 -5.04 -11.46
N GLN A 34 -0.61 -5.71 -10.73
CA GLN A 34 -1.43 -6.76 -11.28
C GLN A 34 -2.61 -6.11 -12.00
N VAL A 35 -2.57 -6.14 -13.32
CA VAL A 35 -3.60 -5.55 -14.17
C VAL A 35 -4.62 -6.63 -14.46
N ALA A 36 -5.81 -6.51 -13.87
CA ALA A 36 -6.93 -7.36 -14.21
C ALA A 36 -7.49 -6.95 -15.59
N VAL A 37 -7.46 -7.87 -16.55
CA VAL A 37 -8.06 -7.67 -17.87
C VAL A 37 -9.51 -8.16 -17.82
N TRP A 38 -10.43 -7.32 -18.28
CA TRP A 38 -11.86 -7.58 -18.26
C TRP A 38 -12.38 -7.83 -19.68
N ILE A 39 -13.16 -8.89 -19.86
CA ILE A 39 -13.87 -9.19 -21.11
C ILE A 39 -15.34 -9.47 -20.75
N ASN A 40 -16.25 -8.73 -21.37
CA ASN A 40 -17.70 -8.89 -21.17
C ASN A 40 -18.13 -8.84 -19.68
N GLY A 41 -17.51 -7.96 -18.90
CA GLY A 41 -17.82 -7.78 -17.48
C GLY A 41 -17.32 -8.90 -16.56
N LYS A 42 -16.52 -9.84 -17.06
CA LYS A 42 -15.83 -10.86 -16.27
C LYS A 42 -14.33 -10.64 -16.32
N VAL A 43 -13.63 -11.00 -15.25
CA VAL A 43 -12.17 -11.05 -15.23
C VAL A 43 -11.74 -12.21 -16.11
N ASP A 44 -10.91 -11.93 -17.11
CA ASP A 44 -10.34 -12.92 -18.03
C ASP A 44 -9.00 -13.42 -17.49
N ARG A 45 -8.06 -12.50 -17.22
CA ARG A 45 -6.73 -12.80 -16.68
C ARG A 45 -6.20 -11.69 -15.82
N VAL A 46 -5.13 -11.99 -15.09
CA VAL A 46 -4.30 -11.02 -14.39
C VAL A 46 -2.92 -11.05 -15.02
N ASP A 47 -2.50 -9.92 -15.57
CA ASP A 47 -1.16 -9.74 -16.13
C ASP A 47 -0.27 -8.97 -15.15
N VAL A 48 1.04 -9.20 -15.28
CA VAL A 48 2.08 -8.43 -14.60
C VAL A 48 2.66 -7.46 -15.61
N LYS A 49 2.75 -6.18 -15.25
CA LYS A 49 3.42 -5.17 -16.08
C LYS A 49 4.93 -5.17 -15.88
#